data_AF-A0A958KIJ7-F1
#
_entry.id   AF-A0A958KIJ7-F1
#
_cell.length_a   1.000
_cell.length_b   1.000
_cell.length_c   1.000
_cell.angle_alpha   90.00
_cell.angle_beta   90.00
_cell.angle_gamma   90.00
#
_symmetry.space_group_name_H-M   'P 1'
#
loop_
_entity.id
_entity.type
_entity.pdbx_description
1 polymer ?
#
loop_
_entity_poly.entity_id
_entity_poly.type
_entity_poly.pdbx_seq_one_letter_code
_entity_poly.pdbx_strand_id
1 'polypeptide(L)' 'HILPPAAKFYASQRWHEEQEDSWQGETLVRKMRAIVSPELTRRILGLGHFIAEVKPESLKASVLENARGIVGKLGPQGS' A
#
# COMPACT_ATOMS: atom_id res chain seq x y z
N HIS A 1 6.90 3.03 0.49
CA HIS A 1 7.04 4.36 1.10
C HIS A 1 5.67 4.96 1.36
N ILE A 2 5.40 5.40 2.59
CA ILE A 2 4.13 5.97 3.04
C ILE A 2 4.37 7.43 3.46
N LEU A 3 3.61 8.34 2.86
CA LEU A 3 3.72 9.79 3.02
C LEU A 3 2.98 10.29 4.28
N PRO A 4 3.38 11.46 4.81
CA PRO A 4 2.58 12.17 5.81
C PRO A 4 1.22 12.63 5.24
N PRO A 5 0.21 12.85 6.10
CA PRO A 5 0.21 12.63 7.55
C PRO A 5 -0.01 11.16 7.93
N ALA A 6 -0.38 10.31 6.97
CA ALA A 6 -0.75 8.91 7.21
C ALA A 6 0.41 8.07 7.78
N ALA A 7 1.66 8.43 7.46
CA ALA A 7 2.86 7.76 7.95
C ALA A 7 2.83 7.50 9.48
N LYS A 8 2.41 8.46 10.30
CA LYS A 8 2.34 8.31 11.77
C LYS A 8 1.31 7.27 12.20
N PHE A 9 0.13 7.27 11.58
CA PHE A 9 -0.91 6.30 11.87
C PHE A 9 -0.50 4.89 11.43
N TYR A 10 0.09 4.75 10.25
CA TYR A 10 0.50 3.43 9.78
C TYR A 10 1.71 2.89 10.55
N ALA A 11 2.60 3.74 11.06
CA ALA A 11 3.72 3.32 11.91
C ALA A 11 3.27 2.61 13.20
N SER A 12 2.08 2.90 13.73
CA SER A 12 1.54 2.20 14.90
C SER A 12 0.89 0.84 14.56
N GLN A 13 0.85 0.46 13.28
CA GLN A 13 0.24 -0.79 12.83
C GLN A 13 1.29 -1.85 12.51
N ARG A 14 1.05 -3.07 13.00
CA ARG A 14 1.80 -4.27 12.60
C ARG A 14 1.00 -5.03 11.54
N TRP A 15 1.55 -5.17 10.35
CA TRP A 15 0.95 -5.98 9.28
C TRP A 15 1.55 -7.39 9.19
N HIS A 16 2.82 -7.52 9.57
CA HIS A 16 3.57 -8.75 9.51
C HIS A 16 4.55 -8.83 10.69
N GLU A 17 4.90 -10.03 11.13
CA GLU A 17 5.84 -10.23 12.24
C GLU A 17 7.27 -9.79 11.89
N GLU A 18 7.70 -9.98 10.64
CA GLU A 18 8.98 -9.51 10.11
C GLU A 18 8.92 -8.07 9.56
N GLN A 19 7.94 -7.26 9.98
CA GLN A 19 7.86 -5.87 9.55
C GLN A 19 8.99 -5.03 10.16
N GLU A 20 9.72 -4.34 9.30
CA GLU A 20 10.73 -3.35 9.65
C GLU A 20 10.29 -1.99 9.15
N ASP A 21 10.10 -1.07 10.08
CA ASP A 21 9.71 0.31 9.79
C ASP A 21 10.91 1.23 10.05
N SER A 22 11.23 2.06 9.06
CA SER A 22 12.29 3.07 9.15
C SER A 22 11.80 4.40 8.63
N TRP A 23 12.35 5.50 9.13
CA TRP A 23 11.94 6.85 8.77
C TRP A 23 12.95 7.50 7.83
N GLN A 24 12.45 8.12 6.75
CA GLN A 24 13.21 9.00 5.86
C GLN A 24 12.54 10.37 5.86
N GLY A 25 12.98 11.25 6.76
CA GLY A 25 12.26 12.48 7.08
C GLY A 25 10.87 12.14 7.63
N GLU A 26 9.82 12.67 7.00
CA GLU A 26 8.42 12.39 7.37
C GLU A 26 7.83 11.17 6.67
N THR A 27 8.58 10.52 5.78
CA THR A 27 8.13 9.34 5.04
C THR A 27 8.46 8.07 5.82
N LEU A 28 7.47 7.19 5.96
CA LEU A 28 7.64 5.87 6.54
C LEU A 28 8.03 4.86 5.45
N VAL A 29 9.16 4.19 5.66
CA VAL A 29 9.66 3.09 4.83
C VAL A 29 9.34 1.78 5.54
N ARG A 30 8.36 1.06 5.02
CA ARG A 30 7.97 -0.26 5.51
C ARG A 30 8.58 -1.34 4.64
N LYS A 31 9.32 -2.25 5.26
CA LYS A 31 9.86 -3.47 4.66
C LYS A 31 9.30 -4.67 5.41
N MET A 32 9.02 -5.75 4.68
CA MET A 32 8.65 -7.03 5.27
C MET A 32 8.93 -8.13 4.26
N ARG A 33 9.32 -9.32 4.74
CA ARG A 33 9.34 -10.52 3.91
C ARG A 33 7.92 -11.07 3.89
N ALA A 34 7.22 -10.85 2.77
CA ALA A 34 5.85 -11.31 2.61
C ALA A 34 5.64 -11.85 1.21
N ILE A 35 4.78 -12.86 1.09
CA ILE A 35 4.28 -13.31 -0.21
C ILE A 35 3.33 -12.25 -0.76
N VAL A 36 3.37 -12.01 -2.07
CA VAL A 36 2.37 -11.17 -2.74
C VAL A 36 1.02 -11.87 -2.65
N SER A 37 0.17 -11.39 -1.73
CA SER A 37 -1.15 -11.95 -1.45
C SER A 37 -2.25 -10.92 -1.70
N PRO A 38 -3.51 -11.35 -1.89
CA PRO A 38 -4.64 -10.44 -1.99
C PRO A 38 -4.78 -9.52 -0.78
N GLU A 39 -4.50 -10.02 0.42
CA GLU A 39 -4.57 -9.23 1.66
C GLU A 39 -3.48 -8.16 1.74
N LEU A 40 -2.24 -8.49 1.37
CA LEU A 40 -1.16 -7.50 1.28
C LEU A 40 -1.51 -6.41 0.26
N THR A 41 -2.01 -6.83 -0.90
CA THR A 41 -2.44 -5.92 -1.97
C THR A 41 -3.57 -5.01 -1.49
N ARG A 42 -4.58 -5.55 -0.79
CA ARG A 42 -5.68 -4.79 -0.19
C ARG A 42 -5.18 -3.76 0.83
N ARG A 43 -4.25 -4.14 1.71
CA ARG A 43 -3.66 -3.21 2.70
C ARG A 43 -2.92 -2.06 2.02
N ILE A 44 -2.16 -2.37 0.98
CA ILE A 44 -1.47 -1.36 0.17
C ILE A 44 -2.50 -0.45 -0.51
N LEU A 45 -3.51 -1.00 -1.18
CA LEU A 45 -4.59 -0.19 -1.76
C LEU A 45 -5.30 0.71 -0.74
N GLY A 46 -5.47 0.24 0.49
CA GLY A 46 -6.05 1.00 1.59
C GLY A 46 -5.22 2.23 2.01
N LEU A 47 -3.93 2.29 1.69
CA LEU A 47 -3.10 3.49 1.87
C LEU A 47 -3.47 4.60 0.86
N GLY A 48 -4.07 4.24 -0.29
CA GLY A 48 -4.48 5.19 -1.31
C GLY A 48 -3.37 6.13 -1.78
N HIS A 49 -3.67 7.43 -1.80
CA HIS A 49 -2.75 8.47 -2.26
C HIS A 49 -1.54 8.71 -1.34
N PHE A 50 -1.50 8.09 -0.15
CA PHE A 50 -0.36 8.19 0.76
C PHE A 50 0.80 7.27 0.36
N ILE A 51 0.68 6.49 -0.71
CA ILE A 51 1.78 5.68 -1.22
C ILE A 51 2.65 6.52 -2.15
N ALA A 52 3.91 6.74 -1.76
CA ALA A 52 4.91 7.29 -2.68
C ALA A 52 5.53 6.22 -3.58
N GLU A 53 5.74 5.00 -3.06
CA GLU A 53 6.42 3.94 -3.81
C GLU A 53 6.07 2.55 -3.26
N VAL A 54 5.92 1.59 -4.19
CA VAL A 54 5.80 0.16 -3.91
C VAL A 54 6.94 -0.57 -4.60
N LYS A 55 7.66 -1.41 -3.85
CA LYS A 55 8.69 -2.33 -4.32
C LYS A 55 8.45 -3.72 -3.69
N PRO A 56 8.81 -4.82 -4.38
CA PRO A 56 9.39 -4.90 -5.72
C PRO A 56 8.37 -4.58 -6.83
N GLU A 57 8.84 -4.52 -8.08
CA GLU A 57 8.00 -4.16 -9.24
C GLU A 57 6.85 -5.14 -9.49
N SER A 58 7.05 -6.43 -9.17
CA SER A 58 5.98 -7.44 -9.23
C SER A 58 4.82 -7.10 -8.28
N LEU A 59 5.10 -6.67 -7.05
CA LEU A 59 4.08 -6.23 -6.09
C LEU A 59 3.37 -4.96 -6.59
N LYS A 60 4.13 -4.01 -7.14
CA LYS A 60 3.56 -2.80 -7.75
C LYS A 60 2.60 -3.15 -8.88
N ALA A 61 2.97 -4.09 -9.76
CA ALA A 61 2.11 -4.55 -10.85
C ALA A 61 0.80 -5.16 -10.33
N SER A 62 0.87 -6.05 -9.33
CA SER A 62 -0.33 -6.64 -8.71
C SER A 62 -1.24 -5.60 -8.07
N VAL A 63 -0.68 -4.59 -7.38
CA VAL A 63 -1.45 -3.49 -6.78
C VAL A 63 -2.16 -2.67 -7.86
N LEU A 64 -1.48 -2.33 -8.96
CA LEU A 64 -2.06 -1.57 -10.06
C LEU A 64 -3.15 -2.36 -10.81
N GLU A 65 -2.94 -3.65 -11.03
CA GLU A 65 -3.95 -4.54 -11.61
C GLU A 65 -5.23 -4.57 -10.77
N ASN A 66 -5.09 -4.78 -9.46
CA ASN A 66 -6.23 -4.77 -8.54
C ASN A 66 -6.92 -3.40 -8.48
N ALA A 67 -6.16 -2.31 -8.47
CA ALA A 67 -6.71 -0.95 -8.51
C ALA A 67 -7.58 -0.73 -9.76
N ARG A 68 -7.08 -1.13 -10.95
CA ARG A 68 -7.83 -1.03 -12.20
C ARG A 68 -9.10 -1.88 -12.18
N GLY A 69 -9.04 -3.08 -11.62
CA GLY A 69 -10.22 -3.95 -11.45
C GLY A 69 -11.30 -3.33 -10.56
N ILE A 70 -10.89 -2.56 -9.53
CA ILE A 70 -11.84 -1.83 -8.67
C ILE A 70 -12.46 -0.66 -9.43
N VAL A 71 -11.66 0.18 -10.08
CA VAL A 71 -12.16 1.35 -10.85
C VAL A 71 -13.07 0.90 -12.01
N GLY A 72 -12.72 -0.17 -12.72
CA GLY A 72 -13.53 -0.71 -13.81
C GLY A 72 -14.89 -1.24 -13.36
N LYS A 73 -15.01 -1.72 -12.11
CA LYS A 73 -16.28 -2.13 -11.49
C LYS A 73 -17.09 -0.96 -10.92
N LEU A 74 -16.47 0.21 -10.76
CA LEU A 74 -17.09 1.45 -10.30
C LEU A 74 -17.51 2.38 -11.45
N GLY A 75 -17.53 1.88 -12.70
CA GLY A 75 -18.09 2.59 -13.86
C GLY A 75 -19.52 3.09 -13.62
N PRO A 76 -19.95 4.15 -14.33
CA PRO A 76 -20.80 5.21 -13.78
C PRO A 76 -22.17 4.68 -13.38
N GLN A 77 -22.38 4.50 -12.08
CA GLN A 77 -23.72 4.62 -11.50
C GLN A 77 -23.96 6.10 -11.24
N GLY A 78 -24.35 6.84 -12.28
CA GLY A 78 -24.67 8.26 -12.17
C GLY A 78 -24.62 9.01 -13.50
N SER A 79 -25.70 8.90 -14.28
CA SER A 79 -26.25 9.98 -15.10
C SER A 79 -27.75 9.73 -15.24
#